data_AF-A0A924UGJ1-F1
#
_entry.id   AF-A0A924UGJ1-F1
#
_cell.length_a   1.000
_cell.length_b   1.000
_cell.length_c   1.000
_cell.angle_alpha   90.00
_cell.angle_beta   90.00
_cell.angle_gamma   90.00
#
_symmetry.space_group_name_H-M   'P 1'
#
loop_
_entity.id
_entity.type
_entity.pdbx_description
1 polymer ?
#
loop_
_entity_poly.entity_id
_entity_poly.type
_entity_poly.pdbx_seq_one_letter_code
_entity_poly.pdbx_strand_id
1 'polypeptide(L)' 'MTSGIFAARCRAELTSGIFITTGRFTVEARKESSRDGVPEIDLVDGEALTLLLKDLRMGVETEKIEKVSIKPEYFLAI' A
#
# COMPACT_ATOMS: atom_id res chain seq x y z
N MET A 1 -19.80 31.47 -34.48
CA MET A 1 -20.55 31.24 -33.22
C MET A 1 -21.14 29.85 -33.34
N THR A 2 -20.65 28.78 -32.74
CA THR A 2 -19.81 28.59 -31.54
C THR A 2 -19.15 27.22 -31.70
N SER A 3 -17.83 27.16 -31.60
CA SER A 3 -17.03 25.94 -31.64
C SER A 3 -17.29 25.15 -30.36
N GLY A 4 -18.12 24.11 -30.44
CA GLY A 4 -18.39 23.19 -29.34
C GLY A 4 -17.25 22.20 -29.18
N ILE A 5 -16.29 22.54 -28.32
CA ILE A 5 -15.27 21.60 -27.84
C ILE A 5 -16.02 20.54 -27.02
N PHE A 6 -16.24 19.38 -27.62
CA PHE A 6 -16.67 18.19 -26.88
C PHE A 6 -15.53 17.78 -25.95
N ALA A 7 -15.55 18.28 -24.72
CA ALA A 7 -14.74 17.78 -23.64
C ALA A 7 -15.15 16.32 -23.41
N ALA A 8 -14.35 15.40 -23.92
CA ALA A 8 -14.47 13.98 -23.63
C ALA A 8 -14.30 13.79 -22.12
N ARG A 9 -15.43 13.70 -21.41
CA ARG A 9 -15.47 13.21 -20.04
C ARG A 9 -15.02 11.76 -20.08
N CYS A 10 -13.84 11.48 -19.54
CA CYS A 10 -13.39 10.12 -19.28
C CYS A 10 -14.34 9.52 -18.23
N ARG A 11 -15.39 8.83 -18.69
CA ARG A 11 -16.28 8.07 -17.82
C ARG A 11 -15.75 6.64 -17.80
N ALA A 12 -14.73 6.42 -16.97
CA ALA A 12 -14.29 5.08 -16.67
C ALA A 12 -15.29 4.46 -15.68
N GLU A 13 -16.04 3.45 -16.12
CA GLU A 13 -16.81 2.59 -15.23
C GLU A 13 -15.84 1.56 -14.62
N LEU A 14 -14.92 2.05 -13.79
CA LEU A 14 -14.08 1.23 -12.93
C LEU A 14 -14.94 0.79 -11.74
N THR A 15 -15.26 -0.51 -11.67
CA THR A 15 -15.99 -1.08 -10.53
C THR A 15 -15.12 -1.20 -9.29
N SER A 16 -13.81 -1.38 -9.48
CA SER A 16 -12.79 -1.42 -8.45
C SER A 16 -11.45 -1.02 -9.07
N GLY A 17 -10.82 0.04 -8.53
CA GLY A 17 -9.50 0.49 -8.96
C GLY A 17 -8.43 0.10 -7.94
N ILE A 18 -7.22 -0.20 -8.37
CA ILE A 18 -6.07 -0.35 -7.47
C ILE A 18 -5.07 0.76 -7.80
N PHE A 19 -4.63 1.48 -6.77
CA PHE A 19 -3.64 2.54 -6.89
C PHE A 19 -2.39 2.17 -6.08
N ILE A 20 -1.27 1.97 -6.79
CA ILE A 20 -0.01 1.50 -6.22
C ILE A 20 1.01 2.64 -6.24
N THR A 21 1.67 2.89 -5.11
CA THR A 21 2.78 3.85 -5.00
C THR A 21 3.96 3.27 -4.24
N THR A 22 5.16 3.81 -4.48
CA THR A 22 6.36 3.49 -3.69
C THR A 22 6.45 4.31 -2.40
N GLY A 23 5.63 5.35 -2.26
CA GLY A 23 5.57 6.22 -1.07
C GLY A 23 4.48 5.81 -0.07
N ARG A 24 4.13 6.72 0.86
CA ARG A 24 2.99 6.57 1.79
C ARG A 24 1.85 7.51 1.40
N PHE A 25 0.62 7.01 1.49
CA PHE A 25 -0.57 7.86 1.38
C PHE A 25 -0.77 8.71 2.64
N THR A 26 -1.27 9.94 2.44
CA THR A 26 -1.73 10.77 3.56
C THR A 26 -3.03 10.21 4.15
N VAL A 27 -3.37 10.66 5.35
CA VAL A 27 -4.63 10.26 5.99
C VAL A 27 -5.84 10.79 5.20
N GLU A 28 -5.74 11.96 4.56
CA GLU A 28 -6.81 12.48 3.71
C GLU A 28 -6.99 11.62 2.46
N ALA A 29 -5.90 11.16 1.83
CA ALA A 29 -5.97 10.29 0.66
C ALA A 29 -6.69 8.96 0.96
N ARG A 30 -6.44 8.36 2.13
CA ARG A 30 -7.16 7.16 2.60
C ARG A 30 -8.64 7.41 2.89
N LYS A 31 -9.01 8.63 3.28
CA LYS A 31 -10.43 8.99 3.48
C LYS A 31 -11.13 9.21 2.15
N GLU A 32 -10.43 9.75 1.17
CA GLU A 32 -10.98 10.00 -0.16
C GLU A 32 -11.18 8.70 -0.95
N SER A 33 -10.35 7.67 -0.74
CA SER A 33 -10.47 6.38 -1.43
C SER A 33 -11.74 5.59 -1.07
N SER A 34 -12.31 5.85 0.10
CA SER A 34 -13.53 5.19 0.61
C SER A 34 -14.71 6.16 0.73
N ARG A 35 -14.72 7.22 -0.09
CA ARG A 35 -15.73 8.27 -0.02
C ARG A 35 -17.04 7.84 -0.70
N ASP A 36 -18.15 8.10 -0.01
CA ASP A 36 -19.50 7.79 -0.50
C ASP A 36 -19.78 8.44 -1.87
N GLY A 37 -20.06 7.60 -2.86
CA GLY A 37 -20.43 8.01 -4.21
C GLY A 37 -19.37 7.82 -5.30
N VAL A 38 -18.16 7.36 -4.94
CA VAL A 38 -17.10 6.98 -5.88
C VAL A 38 -16.84 5.47 -5.75
N PRO A 39 -16.51 4.75 -6.84
CA PRO A 39 -16.05 3.36 -6.73
C PRO A 39 -14.88 3.27 -5.75
N GLU A 40 -14.94 2.29 -4.84
CA GLU A 40 -13.88 2.06 -3.88
C GLU A 40 -12.56 1.80 -4.61
N ILE A 41 -11.51 2.51 -4.19
CA ILE A 41 -10.16 2.36 -4.74
C ILE A 41 -9.28 1.77 -3.65
N ASP A 42 -8.68 0.62 -3.95
CA ASP A 42 -7.69 0.01 -3.08
C ASP A 42 -6.36 0.76 -3.20
N LEU A 43 -5.88 1.24 -2.05
CA LEU A 43 -4.61 1.94 -1.94
C LEU A 43 -3.52 0.98 -1.47
N VAL A 44 -2.53 0.72 -2.32
CA VAL A 44 -1.34 -0.06 -1.97
C VAL A 44 -0.15 0.88 -1.83
N ASP A 45 0.33 1.06 -0.61
CA ASP A 45 1.51 1.86 -0.32
C ASP A 45 2.81 1.05 -0.46
N GLY A 46 3.96 1.71 -0.32
CA GLY A 46 5.25 1.05 -0.46
C GLY A 46 5.49 -0.05 0.57
N GLU A 47 4.91 0.06 1.76
CA GLU A 47 5.07 -0.93 2.83
C GLU A 47 4.24 -2.19 2.55
N ALA A 48 2.97 -2.02 2.20
CA ALA A 48 2.08 -3.07 1.72
C ALA A 48 2.61 -3.73 0.45
N LEU A 49 3.14 -2.95 -0.49
CA LEU A 49 3.78 -3.48 -1.70
C LEU A 49 4.98 -4.35 -1.35
N THR A 50 5.82 -3.91 -0.41
CA THR A 50 7.01 -4.69 0.02
C THR A 50 6.60 -5.99 0.69
N LEU A 51 5.53 -5.99 1.49
CA LEU A 51 4.97 -7.21 2.09
C LEU A 51 4.44 -8.17 1.01
N LEU A 52 3.68 -7.66 0.04
CA LEU A 52 3.19 -8.47 -1.09
C LEU A 52 4.33 -9.07 -1.90
N LEU A 53 5.40 -8.32 -2.17
CA LEU A 53 6.59 -8.81 -2.86
C LEU A 53 7.30 -9.91 -2.06
N LYS A 54 7.37 -9.74 -0.73
CA LYS A 54 7.93 -10.76 0.18
C LYS A 54 7.09 -12.04 0.18
N ASP A 55 5.78 -11.92 0.25
CA ASP A 55 4.87 -13.07 0.27
C ASP A 55 4.89 -13.83 -1.06
N LEU A 56 4.94 -13.10 -2.17
CA LEU A 56 5.05 -13.65 -3.52
C LEU A 56 6.49 -14.07 -3.90
N ARG A 57 7.47 -13.79 -3.04
CA ARG A 57 8.92 -14.05 -3.26
C ARG A 57 9.43 -13.51 -4.60
N MET A 58 8.94 -12.34 -5.00
CA MET A 58 9.31 -11.71 -6.26
C MET A 58 10.32 -10.59 -6.03
N GLY A 59 11.54 -10.75 -6.53
CA GLY A 59 12.53 -9.68 -6.60
C GLY A 59 13.04 -9.15 -5.26
N VAL A 60 12.76 -9.84 -4.15
CA VAL A 60 13.18 -9.46 -2.80
C VAL A 60 13.92 -10.61 -2.11
N GLU A 61 15.04 -10.29 -1.49
CA GLU A 61 15.81 -11.20 -0.65
C GLU A 61 15.43 -10.93 0.81
N THR A 62 15.04 -11.98 1.55
CA THR A 62 14.65 -11.86 2.95
C THR A 62 15.59 -12.66 3.83
N GLU A 63 16.40 -11.95 4.60
CA GLU A 63 17.30 -12.54 5.60
C GLU A 63 16.65 -12.50 6.99
N LYS A 64 16.72 -13.61 7.73
CA LYS A 64 16.36 -13.65 9.14
C LYS A 64 17.63 -13.51 9.97
N ILE A 65 17.76 -12.39 10.68
CA ILE A 65 18.86 -12.16 11.60
C ILE A 65 18.43 -12.60 12.99
N GLU A 66 19.09 -13.64 13.53
CA GLU A 66 18.87 -14.08 14.91
C GLU A 66 19.56 -13.12 15.88
N LYS A 67 18.76 -12.42 16.69
CA LYS A 67 19.28 -11.56 17.76
C LYS A 67 19.38 -12.35 19.06
N VAL A 68 20.59 -12.79 19.40
CA VAL A 68 20.86 -13.45 20.68
C VAL A 68 21.23 -12.40 21.72
N SER A 69 20.48 -12.36 22.83
CA SER A 69 20.80 -11.58 24.02
C SER A 69 20.96 -12.51 25.21
N ILE A 70 22.11 -12.45 25.87
CA ILE A 70 22.37 -13.20 27.10
C ILE A 70 21.49 -12.61 28.22
N LYS A 71 20.72 -13.46 28.92
CA LYS A 71 19.96 -13.08 30.11
C LYS A 71 20.78 -13.43 31.36
N PRO A 72 21.38 -12.45 32.06
CA PRO A 72 22.26 -12.72 33.19
C PRO A 72 21.54 -13.38 34.37
N GLU A 73 20.23 -13.11 34.52
CA GLU A 73 19.40 -13.67 35.61
C GLU A 73 19.42 -15.20 35.64
N TYR A 74 19.53 -15.83 34.46
CA TYR A 74 19.59 -17.29 34.34
C TYR A 74 20.84 -17.89 34.98
N PHE A 75 21.96 -17.17 34.94
CA PHE A 75 23.26 -17.65 35.45
C PHE A 75 23.49 -17.34 36.93
N LEU A 76 22.64 -16.52 37.55
CA LEU A 76 22.71 -16.18 38.97
C LEU A 76 21.84 -17.10 39.84
N ALA A 77 21.03 -17.96 39.24
CA ALA A 77 20.10 -18.89 39.91
C ALA A 77 20.64 -20.34 40.02
N ILE A 78 21.92 -20.56 39.67
CA ILE A 78 22.66 -21.82 39.80
C ILE A 78 23.77 -21.60 40.83
#